data_AF-A0A4S8EUW9-F1
#
_entry.id   AF-A0A4S8EUW9-F1
#
_cell.length_a   1.000
_cell.length_b   1.000
_cell.length_c   1.000
_cell.angle_alpha   90.00
_cell.angle_beta   90.00
_cell.angle_gamma   90.00
#
_symmetry.space_group_name_H-M   'P 1'
#
loop_
_entity.id
_entity.type
_entity.pdbx_description
1 polymer ?
#
loop_
_entity_poly.entity_id
_entity_poly.type
_entity_poly.pdbx_seq_one_letter_code
_entity_poly.pdbx_strand_id
1 'polypeptide(L)'
;MVVVAVIAILAAIALPSYESYIRKSRARTAAADLAALSLNVENDFRRKLVYPQSSEDKSNTADIHARFPGWNAATAQYFNFSIKFNADDYVLTAQGIKTLTSCDLTMTVEHSGSTATQATTFCGFSTW
;
A
#
# COMPACT_ATOMS: atom_id res chain seq x y z
N MET A 1 -42.35 18.90 2.00
CA MET A 1 -41.54 18.69 0.77
C MET A 1 -40.21 19.45 0.79
N VAL A 2 -40.10 20.61 1.45
CA VAL A 2 -38.84 21.38 1.54
C VAL A 2 -37.72 20.65 2.30
N VAL A 3 -38.05 19.93 3.37
CA VAL A 3 -37.06 19.19 4.19
C VAL A 3 -36.30 18.13 3.39
N VAL A 4 -37.00 17.40 2.51
CA VAL A 4 -36.37 16.38 1.64
C VAL A 4 -35.37 17.04 0.68
N ALA A 5 -35.71 18.21 0.14
CA ALA A 5 -34.81 18.97 -0.73
C ALA A 5 -33.55 19.45 0.01
N VAL A 6 -33.69 19.93 1.25
CA VAL A 6 -32.53 20.36 2.07
C VAL A 6 -31.63 19.18 2.43
N ILE A 7 -32.21 18.04 2.82
CA ILE A 7 -31.44 16.81 3.12
C ILE A 7 -30.69 16.32 1.87
N ALA A 8 -31.33 16.37 0.69
CA ALA A 8 -30.70 15.98 -0.56
C ALA A 8 -29.48 16.85 -0.91
N ILE A 9 -29.55 18.17 -0.70
CA ILE A 9 -28.45 19.09 -0.94
C ILE A 9 -27.28 18.83 0.04
N LEU A 10 -27.57 18.59 1.32
CA LEU A 10 -26.54 18.30 2.32
C LEU A 10 -25.87 16.95 2.05
N ALA A 11 -26.64 15.92 1.69
CA ALA A 11 -26.11 14.60 1.37
C ALA A 11 -25.20 14.63 0.13
N ALA A 12 -25.52 15.44 -0.88
CA ALA A 12 -24.72 15.57 -2.09
C ALA A 12 -23.29 16.08 -1.83
N ILE A 13 -23.07 16.84 -0.75
CA ILE A 13 -21.75 17.37 -0.37
C ILE A 13 -21.06 16.45 0.63
N ALA A 14 -21.81 15.91 1.60
CA ALA A 14 -21.26 15.11 2.68
C ALA A 14 -20.74 13.74 2.22
N LEU A 15 -21.44 13.07 1.30
CA LEU A 15 -21.09 11.73 0.81
C LEU A 15 -19.72 11.67 0.12
N PRO A 16 -19.41 12.48 -0.91
CA PRO A 16 -18.12 12.40 -1.59
C PRO A 16 -16.95 12.77 -0.66
N SER A 17 -17.17 13.67 0.30
CA SER A 17 -16.16 14.05 1.29
C SER A 17 -15.80 12.87 2.20
N TYR A 18 -16.79 12.15 2.72
CA TYR A 18 -16.58 11.00 3.60
C TYR A 18 -15.86 9.85 2.88
N GLU A 19 -16.24 9.54 1.64
CA GLU A 19 -15.57 8.52 0.83
C GLU A 19 -14.09 8.84 0.60
N SER A 20 -13.78 10.12 0.31
CA SER A 20 -12.39 10.57 0.14
C SER A 20 -11.57 10.42 1.42
N TYR A 21 -12.17 10.65 2.59
CA TYR A 21 -11.53 10.49 3.89
C TYR A 21 -11.23 9.03 4.20
N ILE A 22 -12.21 8.13 4.02
CA ILE A 22 -12.03 6.70 4.26
C ILE A 22 -10.99 6.10 3.31
N ARG A 23 -10.99 6.52 2.04
CA ARG A 23 -9.96 6.13 1.07
C ARG A 23 -8.57 6.55 1.54
N LYS A 24 -8.39 7.81 1.95
CA LYS A 24 -7.10 8.32 2.44
C LYS A 24 -6.64 7.59 3.70
N SER A 25 -7.56 7.31 4.60
CA SER A 25 -7.28 6.53 5.82
C SER A 25 -6.77 5.13 5.47
N ARG A 26 -7.47 4.40 4.59
CA ARG A 26 -7.06 3.06 4.12
C ARG A 26 -5.71 3.08 3.42
N ALA A 27 -5.47 4.08 2.56
CA ALA A 27 -4.19 4.23 1.87
C ALA A 27 -3.02 4.50 2.83
N ARG A 28 -3.24 5.28 3.90
CA ARG A 28 -2.23 5.45 4.96
C ARG A 28 -1.97 4.16 5.75
N THR A 29 -3.00 3.37 6.03
CA THR A 29 -2.81 2.06 6.66
C THR A 29 -2.03 1.12 5.74
N ALA A 30 -2.31 1.11 4.43
CA ALA A 30 -1.54 0.32 3.47
C ALA A 30 -0.07 0.79 3.36
N ALA A 31 0.19 2.09 3.46
CA ALA A 31 1.54 2.64 3.54
C ALA A 31 2.29 2.17 4.81
N ALA A 32 1.61 2.07 5.95
CA ALA A 32 2.17 1.48 7.17
C ALA A 32 2.41 -0.03 7.02
N ASP A 33 1.50 -0.75 6.37
CA ASP A 33 1.66 -2.17 6.03
C ASP A 33 2.90 -2.38 5.13
N LEU A 34 3.17 -1.48 4.16
CA LEU A 34 4.38 -1.49 3.32
C LEU A 34 5.66 -1.26 4.13
N ALA A 35 5.66 -0.30 5.06
CA ALA A 35 6.81 -0.06 5.94
C ALA A 35 7.07 -1.27 6.88
N ALA A 36 6.02 -1.92 7.36
CA ALA A 36 6.16 -3.16 8.13
C ALA A 36 6.73 -4.30 7.26
N LEU A 37 6.35 -4.34 5.97
CA LEU A 37 6.89 -5.32 5.03
C LEU A 37 8.38 -5.07 4.76
N SER A 38 8.80 -3.83 4.53
CA SER A 38 10.21 -3.48 4.29
C SER A 38 11.10 -3.90 5.47
N LEU A 39 10.63 -3.70 6.71
CA LEU A 39 11.32 -4.16 7.92
C LEU A 39 11.49 -5.69 7.96
N ASN A 40 10.47 -6.46 7.55
CA ASN A 40 10.55 -7.91 7.51
C ASN A 40 11.52 -8.40 6.43
N VAL A 41 11.51 -7.75 5.26
CA VAL A 41 12.44 -8.00 4.15
C VAL A 41 13.87 -7.74 4.60
N GLU A 42 14.15 -6.61 5.24
CA GLU A 42 15.48 -6.29 5.77
C GLU A 42 15.95 -7.28 6.84
N ASN A 43 15.06 -7.75 7.72
CA ASN A 43 15.40 -8.75 8.71
C ASN A 43 15.83 -10.06 8.05
N ASP A 44 15.14 -10.48 6.99
CA ASP A 44 15.53 -11.67 6.20
C ASP A 44 16.91 -11.49 5.56
N PHE A 45 17.21 -10.31 5.01
CA PHE A 45 18.54 -10.00 4.44
C PHE A 45 19.64 -10.09 5.47
N ARG A 46 19.43 -9.53 6.66
CA ARG A 46 20.41 -9.59 7.75
C ARG A 46 20.68 -11.03 8.20
N ARG A 47 19.71 -11.93 8.10
CA ARG A 47 19.86 -13.34 8.48
C ARG A 47 20.55 -14.17 7.41
N LYS A 48 20.24 -13.94 6.13
CA LYS A 48 20.75 -14.75 5.02
C LYS A 48 22.04 -14.22 4.42
N LEU A 49 22.36 -12.94 4.63
CA LEU A 49 23.51 -12.24 4.03
C LEU A 49 23.56 -12.35 2.49
N VAL A 50 22.42 -12.65 1.86
CA VAL A 50 22.27 -12.77 0.42
C VAL A 50 21.15 -11.84 -0.01
N TYR A 51 21.43 -11.01 -1.02
CA TYR A 51 20.40 -10.21 -1.67
C TYR A 51 19.51 -11.12 -2.52
N PRO A 52 18.18 -11.03 -2.37
CA PRO A 52 17.24 -11.82 -3.14
C PRO A 52 17.34 -11.40 -4.60
N GLN A 53 17.23 -12.39 -5.46
CA GLN A 53 17.23 -12.19 -6.89
C GLN A 53 15.79 -12.07 -7.39
N SER A 54 15.59 -11.62 -8.62
CA SER A 54 14.28 -11.50 -9.26
C SER A 54 13.47 -12.80 -9.30
N SER A 55 14.10 -13.96 -9.08
CA SER A 55 13.42 -15.26 -8.89
C SER A 55 12.58 -15.31 -7.60
N GLU A 56 12.85 -14.43 -6.63
CA GLU A 56 12.12 -14.34 -5.37
C GLU A 56 10.96 -13.35 -5.39
N ASP A 57 10.66 -12.72 -6.54
CA ASP A 57 9.52 -11.81 -6.72
C ASP A 57 8.20 -12.47 -6.27
N LYS A 58 7.32 -11.67 -5.66
CA LYS A 58 5.97 -12.09 -5.25
C LYS A 58 4.96 -11.08 -5.75
N SER A 59 3.96 -11.54 -6.50
CA SER A 59 2.96 -10.68 -7.14
C SER A 59 1.69 -10.48 -6.31
N ASN A 60 1.49 -11.26 -5.26
CA ASN A 60 0.28 -11.21 -4.44
C ASN A 60 0.56 -11.25 -2.94
N THR A 61 -0.37 -10.68 -2.16
CA THR A 61 -0.31 -10.63 -0.69
C THR A 61 -0.18 -12.01 -0.04
N ALA A 62 -0.84 -13.03 -0.58
CA ALA A 62 -0.78 -14.39 -0.03
C ALA A 62 0.63 -14.99 -0.14
N ASP A 63 1.30 -14.76 -1.28
CA ASP A 63 2.65 -15.26 -1.52
C ASP A 63 3.67 -14.52 -0.65
N ILE A 64 3.45 -13.22 -0.41
CA ILE A 64 4.24 -12.45 0.55
C ILE A 64 4.07 -12.99 1.97
N HIS A 65 2.83 -13.25 2.41
CA HIS A 65 2.56 -13.79 3.74
C HIS A 65 3.20 -15.19 3.94
N ALA A 66 3.18 -16.03 2.90
CA ALA A 66 3.84 -17.34 2.94
C ALA A 66 5.37 -17.22 3.10
N ARG A 67 5.99 -16.19 2.50
CA ARG A 67 7.43 -15.92 2.61
C ARG A 67 7.80 -15.26 3.94
N PHE A 68 6.98 -14.31 4.39
CA PHE A 68 7.17 -13.52 5.59
C PHE A 68 5.97 -13.71 6.54
N PRO A 69 5.93 -14.83 7.28
CA PRO A 69 4.79 -15.14 8.16
C PRO A 69 4.64 -14.14 9.32
N GLY A 70 5.71 -13.41 9.67
CA GLY A 70 5.69 -12.33 10.65
C GLY A 70 5.05 -11.03 10.16
N TRP A 71 4.73 -10.94 8.87
CA TRP A 71 4.04 -9.80 8.28
C TRP A 71 2.59 -10.15 7.93
N ASN A 72 1.66 -9.25 8.25
CA ASN A 72 0.26 -9.37 7.85
C ASN A 72 -0.28 -7.98 7.47
N ALA A 73 -0.92 -7.89 6.31
CA ALA A 73 -1.54 -6.65 5.87
C ALA A 73 -2.95 -6.49 6.46
N ALA A 74 -3.15 -5.46 7.27
CA ALA A 74 -4.47 -5.10 7.78
C ALA A 74 -5.44 -4.69 6.64
N THR A 75 -4.88 -4.27 5.51
CA THR A 75 -5.63 -3.78 4.34
C THR A 75 -5.73 -4.76 3.16
N ALA A 76 -5.42 -6.06 3.36
CA ALA A 76 -5.44 -7.08 2.31
C ALA A 76 -6.79 -7.22 1.55
N GLN A 77 -7.90 -6.77 2.13
CA GLN A 77 -9.22 -6.77 1.47
C GLN A 77 -9.40 -5.66 0.41
N TYR A 78 -8.52 -4.67 0.44
CA TYR A 78 -8.59 -3.41 -0.33
C TYR A 78 -7.31 -3.11 -1.11
N PHE A 79 -6.19 -3.77 -0.77
CA PHE A 79 -4.91 -3.64 -1.46
C PHE A 79 -4.29 -5.00 -1.69
N ASN A 80 -3.74 -5.20 -2.90
CA ASN A 80 -2.86 -6.31 -3.21
C ASN A 80 -1.41 -5.84 -3.09
N PHE A 81 -0.58 -6.62 -2.41
CA PHE A 81 0.81 -6.29 -2.15
C PHE A 81 1.71 -7.14 -3.02
N SER A 82 2.70 -6.53 -3.65
CA SER A 82 3.72 -7.21 -4.42
C SER A 82 5.12 -6.68 -4.11
N ILE A 83 6.12 -7.53 -4.31
CA ILE A 83 7.54 -7.20 -4.13
C ILE A 83 8.30 -7.64 -5.38
N LYS A 84 9.16 -6.76 -5.88
CA LYS A 84 10.09 -7.02 -6.96
C LYS A 84 11.50 -6.73 -6.51
N PHE A 85 12.42 -7.65 -6.77
CA PHE A 85 13.83 -7.53 -6.46
C PHE A 85 14.62 -7.24 -7.73
N ASN A 86 15.46 -6.20 -7.65
CA ASN A 86 16.51 -5.92 -8.61
C ASN A 86 17.86 -6.34 -8.00
N ALA A 87 18.96 -6.18 -8.74
CA ALA A 87 20.28 -6.65 -8.31
C ALA A 87 20.69 -6.14 -6.91
N ASP A 88 20.43 -4.87 -6.62
CA ASP A 88 20.80 -4.22 -5.35
C ASP A 88 19.62 -3.55 -4.63
N ASP A 89 18.49 -3.38 -5.31
CA ASP A 89 17.32 -2.63 -4.83
C ASP A 89 16.06 -3.50 -4.80
N TYR A 90 15.05 -3.06 -4.06
CA TYR A 90 13.74 -3.70 -4.11
C TYR A 90 12.60 -2.69 -4.14
N VAL A 91 11.54 -3.08 -4.83
CA VAL A 91 10.34 -2.26 -5.00
C VAL A 91 9.16 -3.01 -4.39
N LEU A 92 8.59 -2.41 -3.35
CA LEU A 92 7.34 -2.83 -2.75
C LEU A 92 6.21 -2.02 -3.39
N THR A 93 5.12 -2.69 -3.75
CA THR A 93 3.93 -2.00 -4.26
C THR A 93 2.69 -2.51 -3.56
N ALA A 94 1.79 -1.58 -3.22
CA ALA A 94 0.43 -1.88 -2.80
C ALA A 94 -0.52 -1.31 -3.85
N GLN A 95 -1.15 -2.17 -4.61
CA GLN A 95 -2.14 -1.82 -5.63
C GLN A 95 -3.53 -1.87 -5.03
N GLY A 96 -4.27 -0.78 -5.11
CA GLY A 96 -5.64 -0.74 -4.65
C GLY A 96 -6.52 -1.66 -5.48
N ILE A 97 -7.52 -2.27 -4.85
CA ILE A 97 -8.52 -3.12 -5.51
C ILE A 97 -9.94 -2.63 -5.18
N LYS A 98 -10.94 -3.12 -5.92
CA LYS A 98 -12.36 -2.77 -5.75
C LYS A 98 -12.61 -1.26 -5.89
N THR A 99 -13.01 -0.60 -4.81
CA THR A 99 -13.30 0.84 -4.77
C THR A 99 -12.03 1.70 -4.77
N LEU A 100 -10.85 1.07 -4.69
CA LEU A 100 -9.54 1.72 -4.56
C LEU A 100 -8.63 1.44 -5.76
N THR A 101 -9.12 0.89 -6.87
CA THR A 101 -8.33 0.47 -8.05
C THR A 101 -7.44 1.54 -8.69
N SER A 102 -7.62 2.82 -8.34
CA SER A 102 -6.74 3.91 -8.81
C SER A 102 -5.79 4.43 -7.73
N CYS A 103 -5.78 3.83 -6.54
CA CYS A 103 -4.86 4.15 -5.45
C CYS A 103 -3.73 3.12 -5.43
N ASP A 104 -2.65 3.43 -6.12
CA ASP A 104 -1.39 2.67 -6.05
C ASP A 104 -0.38 3.40 -5.17
N LEU A 105 0.32 2.60 -4.37
CA LEU A 105 1.42 3.01 -3.49
C LEU A 105 2.65 2.22 -3.89
N THR A 106 3.77 2.91 -4.10
CA THR A 106 5.05 2.29 -4.42
C THR A 106 6.10 2.79 -3.43
N MET A 107 6.89 1.86 -2.90
CA MET A 107 8.01 2.12 -2.01
C MET A 107 9.22 1.42 -2.59
N THR A 108 10.15 2.22 -3.10
CA THR A 108 11.45 1.75 -3.56
C THR A 108 12.42 1.89 -2.41
N VAL A 109 13.15 0.83 -2.11
CA VAL A 109 14.22 0.83 -1.11
C VAL A 109 15.52 0.49 -1.81
N GLU A 110 16.46 1.41 -1.72
CA GLU A 110 17.78 1.25 -2.28
C GLU A 110 18.71 0.56 -1.28
N HIS A 111 19.75 -0.10 -1.80
CA HIS A 111 20.82 -0.70 -0.97
C HIS A 111 21.42 0.30 0.04
N SER A 112 21.50 1.58 -0.34
CA SER A 112 22.05 2.68 0.47
C SER A 112 21.24 2.99 1.73
N GLY A 113 20.07 2.37 1.91
CA GLY A 113 19.10 2.71 2.95
C GLY A 113 18.22 3.90 2.59
N SER A 114 18.38 4.47 1.39
CA SER A 114 17.46 5.47 0.85
C SER A 114 16.11 4.83 0.53
N THR A 115 15.02 5.50 0.92
CA THR A 115 13.66 5.05 0.64
C THR A 115 12.93 6.13 -0.15
N ALA A 116 12.35 5.74 -1.27
CA ALA A 116 11.52 6.59 -2.11
C ALA A 116 10.09 6.07 -2.11
N THR A 117 9.17 6.87 -1.57
CA THR A 117 7.75 6.54 -1.46
C THR A 117 6.95 7.39 -2.45
N GLN A 118 6.04 6.78 -3.19
CA GLN A 118 5.18 7.47 -4.14
C GLN A 118 3.76 6.92 -4.06
N ALA A 119 2.80 7.83 -3.99
CA ALA A 119 1.39 7.53 -3.96
C ALA A 119 0.69 8.24 -5.11
N THR A 120 -0.24 7.55 -5.75
CA THR A 120 -1.12 8.16 -6.75
C THR A 120 -2.02 9.21 -6.10
N THR A 121 -2.32 10.30 -6.81
CA THR A 121 -3.15 11.41 -6.31
C THR A 121 -4.53 10.96 -5.83
N PHE A 122 -5.05 9.85 -6.38
CA PHE A 122 -6.30 9.24 -5.96
C PHE A 122 -6.28 8.79 -4.49
N CYS A 123 -5.12 8.41 -3.94
CA CYS A 123 -4.96 8.08 -2.52
C CYS A 123 -5.13 9.28 -1.57
N GLY A 124 -5.08 10.52 -2.08
CA GLY A 124 -5.20 11.75 -1.28
C GLY A 124 -3.90 12.22 -0.63
N PHE A 125 -2.75 11.70 -1.08
CA PHE A 125 -1.38 12.14 -0.81
C PHE A 125 -0.46 11.69 -1.96
N SER A 126 0.73 12.28 -2.07
CA SER A 126 1.70 11.99 -3.15
C SER A 126 2.94 11.23 -2.66
N THR A 127 3.31 11.37 -1.40
CA THR A 127 4.47 10.73 -0.75
C THR A 127 4.17 10.52 0.74
N TRP A 128 4.91 9.65 1.42
CA TRP A 128 4.79 9.41 2.87
C TRP A 128 6.11 9.05 3.55
#